data_AF-A0A3N4KV83-F1
#
_entry.id   AF-A0A3N4KV83-F1
#
_cell.length_a   1.000
_cell.length_b   1.000
_cell.length_c   1.000
_cell.angle_alpha   90.00
_cell.angle_beta   90.00
_cell.angle_gamma   90.00
#
_symmetry.space_group_name_H-M   'P 1'
#
loop_
_entity.id
_entity.type
_entity.pdbx_description
1 polymer ?
#
loop_
_entity_poly.entity_id
_entity_poly.type
_entity_poly.pdbx_seq_one_letter_code
_entity_poly.pdbx_strand_id
1 'polypeptide(L)'
;MYKASTPGCIAQACLFRDSFTAFSDAGYTVYGLSGDSPAANEKFKSKQSLTYTLLCDPTYELHEKLAIKKKPKGTIRSVVIIEKISEDGHTGKVLRISPASPQISLQIAKEAVGIDHASIIAAKAKEAEKKTSSNETNLPISIVSVDAVA
;
A
#
# COMPACT_ATOMS: atom_id res chain seq x y z
N MET A 1 -0.58 8.10 5.21
CA MET A 1 -1.45 9.27 4.86
C MET A 1 -1.44 10.30 6.01
N TYR A 2 -1.24 11.61 5.76
CA TYR A 2 -1.03 12.60 6.85
C TYR A 2 -2.29 13.01 7.61
N LYS A 3 -3.34 13.37 6.88
CA LYS A 3 -4.61 13.77 7.46
C LYS A 3 -5.71 13.54 6.44
N ALA A 4 -6.75 12.81 6.84
CA ALA A 4 -7.91 12.56 6.02
C ALA A 4 -8.49 13.88 5.47
N SER A 5 -9.00 13.84 4.25
CA SER A 5 -9.67 14.97 3.57
C SER A 5 -8.80 16.19 3.22
N THR A 6 -7.47 16.12 3.34
CA THR A 6 -6.58 17.17 2.76
C THR A 6 -6.34 16.90 1.27
N PRO A 7 -6.15 17.92 0.40
CA PRO A 7 -6.07 17.72 -1.06
C PRO A 7 -5.04 16.68 -1.49
N GLY A 8 -3.84 16.73 -0.91
CA GLY A 8 -2.83 15.73 -1.22
C GLY A 8 -3.17 14.33 -0.70
N CYS A 9 -3.81 14.20 0.47
CA CYS A 9 -4.19 12.87 0.98
C CYS A 9 -5.35 12.27 0.17
N ILE A 10 -6.30 13.10 -0.28
CA ILE A 10 -7.33 12.70 -1.24
C ILE A 10 -6.67 12.19 -2.53
N ALA A 11 -5.76 12.97 -3.11
CA ALA A 11 -5.08 12.59 -4.35
C ALA A 11 -4.36 11.24 -4.22
N GLN A 12 -3.60 11.04 -3.15
CA GLN A 12 -2.88 9.78 -2.94
C GLN A 12 -3.86 8.62 -2.73
N ALA A 13 -4.87 8.79 -1.87
CA ALA A 13 -5.83 7.73 -1.59
C ALA A 13 -6.59 7.29 -2.86
N CYS A 14 -7.02 8.25 -3.69
CA CYS A 14 -7.68 7.98 -4.96
C CYS A 14 -6.74 7.32 -5.98
N LEU A 15 -5.48 7.76 -6.09
CA LEU A 15 -4.49 7.13 -6.97
C LEU A 15 -4.29 5.63 -6.67
N PHE A 16 -4.21 5.29 -5.38
CA PHE A 16 -4.12 3.88 -4.95
C PHE A 16 -5.44 3.12 -5.13
N ARG A 17 -6.60 3.76 -4.93
CA ARG A 17 -7.91 3.17 -5.22
C ARG A 17 -8.01 2.79 -6.69
N ASP A 18 -7.65 3.71 -7.57
CA ASP A 18 -7.77 3.54 -9.03
C ASP A 18 -6.77 2.52 -9.57
N SER A 19 -5.68 2.25 -8.83
CA SER A 19 -4.70 1.20 -9.15
C SER A 19 -4.87 -0.07 -8.32
N PHE A 20 -5.90 -0.18 -7.47
CA PHE A 20 -6.04 -1.24 -6.48
C PHE A 20 -6.04 -2.63 -7.12
N THR A 21 -6.80 -2.81 -8.21
CA THR A 21 -6.88 -4.08 -8.93
C THR A 21 -5.52 -4.54 -9.44
N ALA A 22 -4.68 -3.62 -9.91
CA ALA A 22 -3.36 -4.00 -10.40
C ALA A 22 -2.50 -4.59 -9.26
N PHE A 23 -2.55 -3.99 -8.07
CA PHE A 23 -1.88 -4.53 -6.89
C PHE A 23 -2.46 -5.88 -6.46
N SER A 24 -3.79 -6.03 -6.42
CA SER A 24 -4.41 -7.29 -6.02
C SER A 24 -4.11 -8.44 -6.98
N ASP A 25 -4.11 -8.17 -8.29
CA ASP A 25 -3.80 -9.17 -9.33
C ASP A 25 -2.34 -9.63 -9.24
N ALA A 26 -1.45 -8.78 -8.74
CA ALA A 26 -0.06 -9.10 -8.46
C ALA A 26 0.16 -9.76 -7.08
N GLY A 27 -0.91 -10.10 -6.34
CA GLY A 27 -0.82 -10.73 -5.03
C GLY A 27 -0.54 -9.76 -3.87
N TYR A 28 -0.86 -8.48 -4.03
CA TYR A 28 -0.52 -7.44 -3.07
C TYR A 28 -1.76 -6.74 -2.50
N THR A 29 -1.77 -6.50 -1.18
CA THR A 29 -2.87 -5.79 -0.51
C THR A 29 -2.45 -4.37 -0.17
N VAL A 30 -3.31 -3.41 -0.53
CA VAL A 30 -3.11 -2.02 -0.18
C VAL A 30 -3.80 -1.71 1.15
N TYR A 31 -3.14 -1.01 2.06
CA TYR A 31 -3.78 -0.37 3.21
C TYR A 31 -3.52 1.14 3.15
N GLY A 32 -4.55 1.91 3.48
CA GLY A 32 -4.37 3.30 3.86
C GLY A 32 -4.17 3.33 5.36
N LEU A 33 -3.29 4.16 5.83
CA LEU A 33 -3.00 4.21 7.23
C LEU A 33 -2.87 5.77 7.52
N SER A 34 -3.50 6.32 8.58
CA SER A 34 -3.58 7.76 8.93
C SER A 34 -4.01 8.17 10.34
N GLY A 35 -3.64 9.43 10.71
CA GLY A 35 -3.75 10.20 11.98
C GLY A 35 -4.95 10.06 12.92
N ASP A 36 -5.99 9.49 12.37
CA ASP A 36 -7.35 9.89 12.56
C ASP A 36 -8.11 8.77 13.28
N SER A 37 -9.22 9.12 13.91
CA SER A 37 -10.07 8.14 14.59
C SER A 37 -10.76 7.20 13.58
N PRO A 38 -11.22 6.01 14.02
CA PRO A 38 -12.01 5.12 13.17
C PRO A 38 -13.19 5.81 12.48
N ALA A 39 -13.95 6.63 13.21
CA ALA A 39 -15.08 7.36 12.65
C ALA A 39 -14.67 8.37 11.55
N ALA A 40 -13.53 9.04 11.71
CA ALA A 40 -13.02 9.96 10.69
C ALA A 40 -12.56 9.22 9.43
N ASN A 41 -11.90 8.06 9.61
CA ASN A 41 -11.48 7.19 8.52
C ASN A 41 -12.65 6.56 7.78
N GLU A 42 -13.69 6.10 8.48
CA GLU A 42 -14.92 5.59 7.86
C GLU A 42 -15.59 6.65 7.00
N LYS A 43 -15.73 7.87 7.51
CA LYS A 43 -16.28 8.99 6.74
C LYS A 43 -15.44 9.29 5.49
N PHE A 44 -14.12 9.27 5.62
CA PHE A 44 -13.21 9.49 4.50
C PHE A 44 -13.29 8.38 3.46
N LYS A 45 -13.26 7.11 3.90
CA LYS A 45 -13.42 5.91 3.08
C LYS A 45 -14.69 5.99 2.25
N SER A 46 -15.82 6.27 2.88
CA SER A 46 -17.11 6.41 2.20
C SER A 46 -17.12 7.58 1.22
N LYS A 47 -16.65 8.76 1.65
CA LYS A 47 -16.63 9.96 0.80
C LYS A 47 -15.76 9.80 -0.46
N GLN A 48 -14.66 9.07 -0.36
CA GLN A 48 -13.74 8.84 -1.49
C GLN A 48 -13.95 7.49 -2.18
N SER A 49 -14.96 6.71 -1.76
CA SER A 49 -15.25 5.36 -2.31
C SER A 49 -14.01 4.46 -2.32
N LEU A 50 -13.22 4.46 -1.24
CA LEU A 50 -12.00 3.64 -1.17
C LEU A 50 -12.37 2.17 -0.96
N THR A 51 -11.81 1.31 -1.81
CA THR A 51 -12.07 -0.14 -1.83
C THR A 51 -11.15 -0.94 -0.91
N TYR A 52 -10.12 -0.30 -0.36
CA TYR A 52 -9.13 -0.93 0.51
C TYR A 52 -9.32 -0.53 1.98
N THR A 53 -8.61 -1.23 2.86
CA THR A 53 -8.72 -1.06 4.32
C THR A 53 -7.97 0.20 4.76
N LEU A 54 -8.62 0.99 5.62
CA LEU A 54 -7.97 2.07 6.35
C LEU A 54 -7.70 1.63 7.78
N LEU A 55 -6.42 1.58 8.15
CA LEU A 55 -6.00 1.30 9.51
C LEU A 55 -6.17 2.57 10.36
N CYS A 56 -6.22 2.42 11.70
CA CYS A 56 -6.17 3.52 12.68
C CYS A 56 -5.16 3.19 13.81
N ASP A 57 -4.48 4.17 14.40
CA ASP A 57 -3.46 4.18 15.47
C ASP A 57 -3.39 5.64 15.97
N PRO A 58 -4.45 6.18 16.58
CA PRO A 58 -4.45 7.55 17.09
C PRO A 58 -3.30 7.89 18.08
N THR A 59 -2.52 6.90 18.54
CA THR A 59 -1.41 7.03 19.48
C THR A 59 -0.05 7.37 18.83
N TYR A 60 0.06 7.25 17.50
CA TYR A 60 1.31 7.47 16.77
C TYR A 60 2.43 6.45 17.06
N GLU A 61 2.12 5.28 17.62
CA GLU A 61 3.11 4.24 17.95
C GLU A 61 3.65 3.53 16.71
N LEU A 62 2.79 3.11 15.79
CA LEU A 62 3.21 2.43 14.57
C LEU A 62 3.88 3.41 13.59
N HIS A 63 3.47 4.67 13.55
CA HIS A 63 4.26 5.71 12.86
C HIS A 63 5.69 5.83 13.35
N GLU A 64 5.88 5.74 14.66
CA GLU A 64 7.19 5.87 15.27
C GLU A 64 8.07 4.67 14.91
N LYS A 65 7.51 3.45 14.99
CA LYS A 65 8.18 2.22 14.53
C LYS A 65 8.54 2.24 13.05
N LEU A 66 7.71 2.89 12.23
CA LEU A 66 7.96 3.06 10.80
C LEU A 66 8.76 4.33 10.46
N ALA A 67 9.27 5.07 11.45
CA ALA A 67 10.05 6.30 11.26
C ALA A 67 9.35 7.38 10.39
N ILE A 68 8.02 7.42 10.42
CA ILE A 68 7.17 8.34 9.65
C ILE A 68 6.35 9.29 10.54
N LYS A 69 6.68 9.37 11.83
CA LYS A 69 6.13 10.35 12.77
C LYS A 69 6.77 11.74 12.57
N LYS A 70 5.95 12.76 12.33
CA LYS A 70 6.36 14.17 12.40
C LYS A 70 6.30 14.64 13.85
N LYS A 71 7.37 15.23 14.37
CA LYS A 71 7.39 15.86 15.71
C LYS A 71 6.77 17.27 15.66
N PRO A 72 5.99 17.69 16.67
CA PRO A 72 5.55 16.93 17.85
C PRO A 72 4.39 15.96 17.57
N LYS A 73 3.59 16.19 16.53
CA LYS A 73 2.49 15.31 16.11
C LYS A 73 2.27 15.42 14.60
N GLY A 74 1.99 14.29 13.95
CA GLY A 74 1.67 14.20 12.53
C GLY A 74 2.44 13.09 11.81
N THR A 75 2.23 13.01 10.51
CA THR A 75 2.78 11.99 9.62
C THR A 75 3.74 12.60 8.60
N ILE A 76 4.78 11.86 8.24
CA ILE A 76 5.53 12.08 7.01
C ILE A 76 4.84 11.23 5.95
N ARG A 77 4.21 11.89 4.97
CA ARG A 77 3.58 11.19 3.84
C ARG A 77 4.63 10.31 3.15
N SER A 78 4.38 9.01 3.14
CA SER A 78 5.34 8.04 2.65
C SER A 78 4.63 6.98 1.82
N VAL A 79 5.39 5.98 1.41
CA VAL A 79 4.90 4.64 1.09
C VAL A 79 5.81 3.67 1.83
N VAL A 80 5.23 2.65 2.46
CA VAL A 80 6.01 1.59 3.12
C VAL A 80 5.68 0.25 2.50
N ILE A 81 6.72 -0.47 2.08
CA ILE A 81 6.63 -1.79 1.47
C ILE A 81 7.02 -2.81 2.54
N ILE A 82 6.08 -3.70 2.87
CA ILE A 82 6.31 -4.80 3.80
C ILE A 82 6.19 -6.14 3.08
N GLU A 83 7.20 -6.97 3.25
CA GLU A 83 7.19 -8.38 2.89
C GLU A 83 6.59 -9.20 4.05
N LYS A 84 5.57 -10.00 3.76
CA LYS A 84 5.03 -10.98 4.72
C LYS A 84 6.03 -12.13 4.86
N ILE A 85 6.51 -12.37 6.08
CA ILE A 85 7.52 -13.41 6.36
C ILE A 85 6.87 -14.71 6.86
N SER A 86 5.74 -14.63 7.55
CA SER A 86 5.11 -15.80 8.17
C SER A 86 3.82 -16.20 7.46
N GLU A 87 3.56 -17.51 7.33
CA GLU A 87 2.32 -18.03 6.72
C GLU A 87 1.07 -17.54 7.45
N ASP A 88 1.16 -17.40 8.78
CA ASP A 88 0.10 -16.89 9.66
C ASP A 88 -0.20 -15.39 9.49
N GLY A 89 0.64 -14.64 8.76
CA GLY A 89 0.43 -13.22 8.46
C GLY A 89 0.74 -12.25 9.60
N HIS A 90 1.25 -12.71 10.74
CA HIS A 90 1.54 -11.83 11.87
C HIS A 90 2.92 -11.17 11.83
N THR A 91 3.85 -11.69 11.02
CA THR A 91 5.21 -11.16 10.91
C THR A 91 5.49 -10.63 9.51
N GLY A 92 5.95 -9.39 9.43
CA GLY A 92 6.41 -8.78 8.20
C GLY A 92 7.73 -8.03 8.38
N LYS A 93 8.51 -7.91 7.30
CA LYS A 93 9.74 -7.14 7.24
C LYS A 93 9.53 -5.92 6.37
N VAL A 94 9.88 -4.77 6.92
CA VAL A 94 9.91 -3.53 6.16
C VAL A 94 11.05 -3.61 5.14
N LEU A 95 10.69 -3.62 3.85
CA LEU A 95 11.64 -3.60 2.76
C LEU A 95 12.06 -2.17 2.41
N ARG A 96 11.11 -1.23 2.44
CA ARG A 96 11.33 0.15 2.02
C ARG A 96 10.36 1.09 2.72
N ILE A 97 10.87 2.22 3.17
CA ILE A 97 10.09 3.40 3.58
C ILE A 97 10.52 4.54 2.67
N SER A 98 9.59 5.25 2.05
CA SER A 98 9.94 6.35 1.14
C SER A 98 8.98 7.53 1.28
N PRO A 99 9.44 8.65 1.88
CA PRO A 99 8.72 9.92 1.85
C PRO A 99 8.53 10.40 0.41
N ALA A 100 7.29 10.70 0.02
CA ALA A 100 6.99 11.01 -1.37
C ALA A 100 5.69 11.81 -1.52
N SER A 101 5.54 12.52 -2.64
CA SER A 101 4.27 13.13 -3.04
C SER A 101 3.25 12.06 -3.50
N PRO A 102 1.96 12.38 -3.65
CA PRO A 102 0.95 11.39 -4.06
C PRO A 102 1.33 10.52 -5.26
N GLN A 103 1.81 11.18 -6.33
CA GLN A 103 2.16 10.52 -7.59
C GLN A 103 3.42 9.66 -7.44
N ILE A 104 4.43 10.19 -6.74
CA ILE A 104 5.69 9.48 -6.53
C ILE A 104 5.49 8.28 -5.59
N SER A 105 4.60 8.38 -4.60
CA SER A 105 4.22 7.23 -3.75
C SER A 105 3.64 6.08 -4.58
N LEU A 106 2.73 6.37 -5.52
CA LEU A 106 2.16 5.34 -6.40
C LEU A 106 3.24 4.75 -7.33
N GLN A 107 4.11 5.59 -7.88
CA GLN A 107 5.19 5.14 -8.76
C GLN A 107 6.14 4.18 -8.03
N ILE A 108 6.64 4.57 -6.85
CA ILE A 108 7.51 3.74 -6.01
C ILE A 108 6.81 2.42 -5.67
N ALA A 109 5.50 2.47 -5.33
CA ALA A 109 4.74 1.27 -5.03
C ALA A 109 4.72 0.32 -6.23
N LYS A 110 4.36 0.81 -7.44
CA LYS A 110 4.31 0.01 -8.67
C LYS A 110 5.65 -0.57 -9.08
N GLU A 111 6.74 0.20 -8.93
CA GLU A 111 8.10 -0.27 -9.19
C GLU A 111 8.49 -1.40 -8.22
N ALA A 112 8.21 -1.23 -6.92
CA ALA A 112 8.57 -2.21 -5.89
C ALA A 112 7.91 -3.58 -6.10
N VAL A 113 6.78 -3.61 -6.82
CA VAL A 113 5.96 -4.81 -7.06
C VAL A 113 5.99 -5.28 -8.52
N GLY A 114 6.75 -4.62 -9.40
CA GLY A 114 6.87 -4.98 -10.82
C GLY A 114 5.60 -4.77 -11.64
N ILE A 115 4.75 -3.80 -11.28
CA ILE A 115 3.48 -3.46 -11.97
C ILE A 115 3.65 -2.22 -12.89
N ASP A 116 4.88 -1.73 -13.08
CA ASP A 116 5.10 -0.70 -14.09
C ASP A 116 4.77 -1.23 -15.50
N HIS A 117 4.42 -0.29 -16.39
CA HIS A 117 4.02 -0.63 -17.76
C HIS A 117 5.09 -1.43 -18.53
N ALA A 118 6.38 -1.27 -18.18
CA ALA A 118 7.49 -1.99 -18.82
C ALA A 118 7.54 -3.46 -18.36
N SER A 119 7.26 -3.70 -17.08
CA SER A 119 7.25 -5.00 -16.43
C SER A 119 6.06 -5.84 -16.83
N ILE A 120 4.88 -5.22 -17.03
CA ILE A 120 3.69 -5.90 -17.58
C ILE A 120 3.91 -6.30 -19.05
N ILE A 121 4.56 -5.47 -19.87
CA ILE A 121 4.93 -5.85 -21.25
C ILE A 121 5.92 -7.02 -21.22
N ALA A 122 6.92 -7.00 -20.34
CA ALA A 122 7.89 -8.09 -20.19
C ALA A 122 7.27 -9.38 -19.63
N ALA A 123 6.31 -9.29 -18.70
CA ALA A 123 5.61 -10.42 -18.12
C ALA A 123 4.60 -11.04 -19.11
N LYS A 124 3.83 -10.21 -19.84
CA LYS A 124 2.93 -10.68 -20.91
C LYS A 124 3.70 -11.29 -22.08
N ALA A 125 4.91 -10.81 -22.38
CA ALA A 125 5.79 -11.45 -23.36
C ALA A 125 6.26 -12.84 -22.90
N LYS A 126 6.47 -13.06 -21.59
CA LYS A 126 6.83 -14.39 -21.04
C LYS A 126 5.63 -15.34 -20.89
N GLU A 127 4.43 -14.83 -20.60
CA GLU A 127 3.21 -15.66 -20.54
C GLU A 127 2.72 -16.12 -21.92
N ALA A 128 3.06 -15.39 -22.99
CA ALA A 128 2.75 -15.80 -24.36
C ALA A 128 3.54 -17.03 -24.84
N GLU A 129 4.65 -17.39 -24.18
CA GLU A 129 5.45 -18.59 -24.53
C GLU A 129 5.15 -19.83 -23.67
N LYS A 130 4.46 -19.70 -22.53
CA LYS A 130 4.18 -20.85 -21.63
C LYS A 130 2.73 -21.33 -21.68
N LYS A 131 2.21 -21.58 -22.88
CA LYS A 131 1.12 -22.55 -23.07
C LYS A 131 1.73 -23.87 -23.50
N THR A 132 2.14 -24.70 -22.54
CA THR A 132 2.08 -26.18 -22.54
C THR A 132 2.71 -26.73 -21.24
N SER A 133 1.95 -27.58 -20.55
CA SER A 133 2.34 -28.51 -19.48
C SER A 133 2.44 -28.02 -18.02
N SER A 134 1.47 -28.53 -17.24
CA SER A 134 1.49 -29.09 -15.88
C SER A 134 2.13 -28.37 -14.65
N ASN A 135 1.25 -28.16 -13.68
CA ASN A 135 1.29 -28.45 -12.24
C ASN A 135 2.09 -27.60 -11.21
N GLU A 136 1.37 -27.30 -10.11
CA GLU A 136 1.78 -27.11 -8.71
C GLU A 136 2.83 -26.05 -8.31
N THR A 137 2.39 -24.93 -7.73
CA THR A 137 2.21 -24.74 -6.26
C THR A 137 1.89 -23.27 -5.99
N ASN A 138 0.79 -23.06 -5.28
CA ASN A 138 0.20 -21.77 -4.97
C ASN A 138 0.73 -21.36 -3.59
N LEU A 139 1.42 -20.21 -3.48
CA LEU A 139 1.71 -19.58 -2.19
C LEU A 139 1.08 -18.19 -2.18
N PRO A 140 0.15 -17.88 -1.26
CA PRO A 140 -0.45 -16.55 -1.19
C PRO A 140 0.51 -15.59 -0.50
N ILE A 141 1.27 -14.83 -1.28
CA ILE A 141 1.94 -13.63 -0.80
C ILE A 141 0.83 -12.59 -0.51
N SER A 142 0.94 -11.88 0.60
CA SER A 142 0.10 -10.74 0.92
C SER A 142 1.04 -9.58 1.23
N ILE A 143 1.12 -8.55 0.38
CA ILE A 143 1.72 -7.28 0.81
C ILE A 143 0.74 -6.56 1.70
N VAL A 144 1.23 -6.01 2.81
CA VAL A 144 0.54 -4.97 3.56
C VAL A 144 1.20 -3.65 3.17
N SER A 145 0.55 -2.83 2.33
CA SER A 145 0.93 -1.42 2.22
C SER A 145 0.57 -0.73 3.51
N VAL A 146 1.42 -0.83 4.52
CA VAL A 146 1.43 0.17 5.57
C VAL A 146 1.81 1.49 4.92
N ASP A 147 1.00 2.50 5.09
CA ASP A 147 1.55 3.83 5.14
C ASP A 147 0.94 4.59 6.31
N ALA A 148 1.66 4.55 7.42
CA ALA A 148 1.51 5.41 8.60
C ALA A 148 0.13 5.55 9.25
N VAL A 149 -0.14 4.88 10.38
CA VAL A 149 -1.13 5.29 11.37
C VAL A 149 -0.35 5.07 12.63
N ALA A 150 -0.21 5.99 13.57
CA ALA A 150 -0.67 7.36 13.79
C ALA A 150 -1.84 7.97 13.08
#